data_AF-A0A9Q8Y5G9-F1
#
_entry.id   AF-A0A9Q8Y5G9-F1
#
_cell.length_a   1.000
_cell.length_b   1.000
_cell.length_c   1.000
_cell.angle_alpha   90.00
_cell.angle_beta   90.00
_cell.angle_gamma   90.00
#
_symmetry.space_group_name_H-M   'P 1'
#
loop_
_entity.id
_entity.type
_entity.pdbx_description
1 polymer ?
#
loop_
_entity_poly.entity_id
_entity_poly.type
_entity_poly.pdbx_seq_one_letter_code
_entity_poly.pdbx_strand_id
1 'polypeptide(L)' 'MAFDPKNKKIQQALREPENKKVNESEEKVSLPSYKEKEEKTQNYTFSLQPSVRKKLTAISKEQGFPSASSFINELIKGL' A
#
# COMPACT_ATOMS: atom_id res chain seq x y z
N MET A 1 13.20 -44.30 -24.27
CA MET A 1 12.31 -44.06 -23.11
C MET A 1 13.17 -43.53 -21.98
N ALA A 2 12.79 -42.43 -21.32
CA ALA A 2 13.67 -41.68 -20.41
C ALA A 2 13.66 -42.16 -18.94
N PHE A 3 12.99 -43.28 -18.65
CA PHE A 3 12.85 -43.78 -17.28
C PHE A 3 13.27 -45.25 -17.20
N ASP A 4 14.57 -45.47 -17.03
CA ASP A 4 15.12 -46.79 -16.70
C ASP A 4 15.03 -47.03 -15.18
N PRO A 5 14.33 -48.09 -14.73
CA PRO A 5 14.06 -48.33 -13.31
C PRO A 5 15.31 -48.70 -12.48
N LYS A 6 16.45 -48.95 -13.13
CA LYS A 6 17.74 -49.28 -12.47
C LYS A 6 18.61 -48.06 -12.15
N ASN A 7 18.12 -46.85 -12.40
CA ASN A 7 18.92 -45.64 -12.21
C ASN A 7 19.06 -45.32 -10.71
N LYS A 8 20.15 -45.79 -10.11
CA LYS A 8 20.42 -45.71 -8.66
C LYS A 8 20.38 -44.28 -8.12
N LYS A 9 20.74 -43.28 -8.93
CA LYS A 9 20.70 -41.85 -8.58
C LYS A 9 19.27 -41.34 -8.32
N ILE A 10 18.31 -41.78 -9.12
CA ILE A 10 16.90 -41.38 -9.00
C ILE A 10 16.29 -42.02 -7.74
N GLN A 11 16.60 -43.30 -7.50
CA GLN A 11 16.15 -44.00 -6.30
C GLN A 11 16.73 -43.41 -5.01
N GLN A 12 17.94 -42.87 -5.07
CA GLN A 12 18.60 -42.21 -3.93
C GLN A 12 17.93 -40.86 -3.62
N ALA A 13 17.63 -40.05 -4.65
CA ALA A 13 16.88 -38.80 -4.51
C ALA A 13 15.43 -38.98 -4.02
N LEU A 14 14.82 -40.15 -4.26
CA LEU A 14 13.49 -40.50 -3.73
C LEU A 14 13.53 -41.06 -2.29
N ARG A 15 14.68 -41.59 -1.84
CA ARG A 15 14.84 -42.26 -0.54
C ARG A 15 15.36 -41.36 0.57
N GLU A 16 15.72 -40.12 0.27
CA GLU A 16 16.11 -39.12 1.27
C GLU A 16 14.88 -38.31 1.72
N PRO A 17 14.19 -38.67 2.81
CA PRO A 17 13.50 -37.66 3.61
C PRO A 17 14.57 -37.02 4.50
N GLU A 18 15.45 -36.20 3.90
CA GLU A 18 16.23 -35.30 4.73
C GLU A 18 15.24 -34.39 5.44
N ASN A 19 15.16 -34.56 6.76
CA ASN A 19 14.56 -33.65 7.72
C ASN A 19 15.10 -32.23 7.48
N LYS A 20 14.58 -31.53 6.48
CA LYS A 20 14.56 -30.09 6.48
C LYS A 20 13.56 -29.72 7.55
N LYS A 21 14.09 -29.43 8.75
CA LYS A 21 13.48 -28.43 9.63
C LYS A 21 13.31 -27.18 8.79
N VAL A 22 12.17 -27.09 8.11
CA VAL A 22 11.67 -25.83 7.59
C VAL A 22 11.35 -25.07 8.87
N ASN A 23 12.24 -24.14 9.22
CA ASN A 23 11.92 -23.14 10.23
C ASN A 23 10.55 -22.59 9.83
N GLU A 24 9.60 -22.71 10.74
CA GLU A 24 8.27 -22.09 10.68
C GLU A 24 8.44 -20.56 10.75
N SER A 25 9.16 -19.97 9.79
CA SER A 25 8.90 -18.58 9.45
C SER A 25 7.59 -18.62 8.70
N GLU A 26 6.51 -18.45 9.46
CA GLU A 26 5.18 -18.13 9.01
C GLU A 26 5.25 -17.14 7.84
N GLU A 27 5.31 -17.64 6.60
CA GLU A 27 4.94 -16.86 5.43
C GLU A 27 3.43 -16.69 5.53
N LYS A 28 3.02 -15.72 6.37
CA LYS A 28 1.66 -15.20 6.39
C LYS A 28 1.41 -14.67 4.99
N VAL A 29 0.78 -15.50 4.17
CA VAL A 29 0.16 -15.10 2.92
C VAL A 29 -0.85 -14.02 3.29
N SER A 30 -0.42 -12.77 3.18
CA SER A 30 -1.26 -11.61 3.44
C SER A 30 -2.27 -11.53 2.31
N LEU A 31 -3.47 -12.04 2.57
CA LEU A 31 -4.60 -11.90 1.66
C LEU A 31 -4.89 -10.40 1.51
N PRO A 32 -5.00 -9.87 0.28
CA PRO A 32 -5.30 -8.47 0.07
C PRO A 32 -6.69 -8.17 0.62
N SER A 33 -6.74 -7.43 1.73
CA SER A 33 -7.97 -6.91 2.28
C SER A 33 -8.43 -5.70 1.47
N TYR A 34 -9.68 -5.74 0.99
CA TYR A 34 -10.29 -4.62 0.29
C TYR A 34 -10.45 -3.45 1.26
N LYS A 35 -9.52 -2.50 1.21
CA LYS A 35 -9.72 -1.19 1.81
C LYS A 35 -10.69 -0.43 0.93
N GLU A 36 -11.74 0.09 1.55
CA GLU A 36 -12.70 1.00 0.94
C GLU A 36 -11.92 2.09 0.20
N LYS A 37 -12.28 2.35 -1.06
CA LYS A 37 -11.50 3.19 -1.96
C LYS A 37 -11.47 4.61 -1.41
N GLU A 38 -10.41 4.96 -0.69
CA GLU A 38 -10.10 6.34 -0.38
C GLU A 38 -10.05 7.12 -1.71
N GLU A 39 -10.81 8.22 -1.78
CA GLU A 39 -10.79 9.08 -2.96
C GLU A 39 -9.37 9.56 -3.20
N LYS A 40 -8.90 9.38 -4.45
CA LYS A 40 -7.55 9.79 -4.82
C LYS A 40 -7.50 11.31 -4.84
N THR A 41 -6.53 11.87 -4.12
CA THR A 41 -6.20 13.29 -4.19
C THR A 41 -5.84 13.66 -5.63
N GLN A 42 -6.53 14.65 -6.18
CA GLN A 42 -6.23 15.25 -7.48
C GLN A 42 -5.88 16.72 -7.32
N ASN A 43 -5.02 17.21 -8.21
CA ASN A 43 -4.60 18.60 -8.21
C ASN A 43 -5.57 19.43 -9.06
N TYR A 44 -6.20 20.43 -8.45
CA TYR A 44 -7.08 21.37 -9.13
C TYR A 44 -6.49 22.77 -9.10
N THR A 45 -6.42 23.43 -10.25
CA THR A 45 -6.02 24.83 -10.37
C THR A 45 -7.25 25.72 -10.42
N PHE A 46 -7.29 26.74 -9.57
CA PHE A 46 -8.34 27.75 -9.57
C PHE A 46 -7.71 29.14 -9.47
N SER A 47 -8.36 30.11 -10.10
CA SER A 47 -7.95 31.52 -10.03
C SER A 47 -8.64 32.19 -8.85
N LEU A 48 -7.86 32.77 -7.93
CA LEU A 48 -8.36 33.63 -6.86
C LEU A 48 -7.78 35.02 -6.98
N GLN A 49 -8.49 36.00 -6.41
CA GLN A 49 -7.89 37.29 -6.12
C GLN A 49 -6.73 37.14 -5.12
N PRO A 50 -5.64 37.94 -5.25
CA PRO A 50 -4.47 37.84 -4.37
C PRO A 50 -4.81 38.04 -2.89
N SER A 51 -5.75 38.95 -2.61
CA SER A 51 -6.21 39.24 -1.25
C SER A 51 -6.89 38.03 -0.60
N VAL A 52 -7.69 37.29 -1.37
CA VAL A 52 -8.40 36.08 -0.89
C VAL A 52 -7.41 34.96 -0.63
N ARG A 53 -6.43 34.76 -1.53
CA ARG A 53 -5.35 33.76 -1.36
C ARG A 53 -4.57 33.97 -0.05
N LYS A 54 -4.25 35.24 0.28
CA LYS A 54 -3.54 35.59 1.52
C LYS A 54 -4.37 35.27 2.76
N LYS A 55 -5.65 35.67 2.77
CA LYS A 55 -6.59 35.37 3.86
C LYS A 55 -6.73 33.86 4.07
N LEU A 56 -6.91 33.10 2.99
CA LEU A 56 -7.05 31.65 3.07
C LEU A 56 -5.81 30.98 3.69
N THR A 57 -4.62 31.45 3.30
CA THR A 57 -3.36 30.97 3.90
C THR A 57 -3.26 31.32 5.38
N ALA A 58 -3.68 32.52 5.78
CA ALA A 58 -3.69 32.93 7.19
C ALA A 58 -4.66 32.08 8.02
N ILE A 59 -5.90 31.94 7.57
CA ILE A 59 -6.94 31.13 8.24
C ILE A 59 -6.49 29.68 8.39
N SER A 60 -5.89 29.08 7.35
CA SER A 60 -5.39 27.70 7.45
C SER A 60 -4.34 27.53 8.55
N LYS A 61 -3.48 28.53 8.76
CA LYS A 61 -2.46 28.50 9.82
C LYS A 61 -3.05 28.74 11.20
N GLU A 62 -3.98 29.68 11.32
CA GLU A 62 -4.69 29.97 12.57
C GLU A 62 -5.44 28.73 13.09
N GLN A 63 -6.03 27.97 12.18
CA GLN A 63 -6.76 26.75 12.48
C GLN A 63 -5.85 25.50 12.61
N GLY A 64 -4.52 25.66 12.50
CA GLY A 64 -3.56 24.57 12.67
C GLY A 64 -3.52 23.56 11.52
N PHE A 65 -4.09 23.87 10.35
CA PHE A 65 -4.03 22.99 9.19
C PHE A 65 -2.65 23.06 8.52
N PRO A 66 -2.15 21.93 7.98
CA PRO A 66 -0.85 21.87 7.33
C PRO A 66 -0.82 22.66 6.01
N SER A 67 -1.98 22.84 5.36
CA SER A 67 -2.08 23.56 4.10
C SER A 67 -3.46 24.17 3.87
N ALA A 68 -3.47 25.18 3.00
CA ALA A 68 -4.66 25.75 2.39
C ALA A 68 -5.57 24.68 1.74
N SER A 69 -4.99 23.71 1.02
CA SER A 69 -5.75 22.66 0.35
C SER A 69 -6.38 21.68 1.35
N SER A 70 -5.67 21.32 2.42
CA SER A 70 -6.21 20.48 3.49
C SER A 70 -7.38 21.17 4.18
N PHE A 71 -7.24 22.46 4.47
CA PHE A 71 -8.31 23.26 5.06
C PHE A 71 -9.54 23.33 4.17
N ILE A 72 -9.37 23.57 2.86
CA ILE A 72 -10.49 23.57 1.90
C ILE A 72 -11.16 22.20 1.83
N ASN A 73 -10.38 21.12 1.82
CA ASN A 73 -10.93 19.77 1.73
C ASN A 73 -11.80 19.44 2.95
N GLU A 74 -11.30 19.72 4.16
CA GLU A 74 -12.07 19.50 5.38
C GLU A 74 -13.27 20.43 5.51
N LEU A 75 -13.15 21.70 5.07
CA LEU A 75 -14.28 22.61 4.97
C LEU A 75 -15.39 22.10 4.05
N ILE A 76 -15.04 21.56 2.89
CA ILE A 76 -16.01 21.07 1.90
C ILE A 76 -16.63 19.76 2.37
N LYS A 77 -15.88 18.86 3.02
CA LYS A 77 -16.42 17.63 3.59
C LYS A 77 -17.41 17.87 4.72
N GLY A 78 -17.24 18.95 5.49
CA GLY A 78 -18.11 19.32 6.60
C GLY A 78 -19.35 20.12 6.19
N LEU A 79 -19.52 20.43 4.91
CA LEU A 79 -20.67 21.14 4.35
C LEU A 79 -21.78 20.16 3.96
#